data_AF-A0A843KMS4-F1
#
_entry.id   AF-A0A843KMS4-F1
#
_cell.length_a   1.000
_cell.length_b   1.000
_cell.length_c   1.000
_cell.angle_alpha   90.00
_cell.angle_beta   90.00
_cell.angle_gamma   90.00
#
_symmetry.space_group_name_H-M   'P 1'
#
loop_
_entity.id
_entity.type
_entity.pdbx_description
1 polymer ?
#
loop_
_entity_poly.entity_id
_entity_poly.type
_entity_poly.pdbx_seq_one_letter_code
_entity_poly.pdbx_strand_id
1 'polypeptide(L)'
;MEKVKRYRCKYCNYIYSPLRGEPHRGIPEGTAFEDLPDDYVCPVCGATGKGPVGKWGFEPWEPTKYVCKICGYIYDKKRGEPLRGIPAGTAFEELPDDYVCPVCGLDPKISSHYGPVGKTQFEPILDV
;
A
#
# COMPACT_ATOMS: atom_id res chain seq x y z
N MET A 1 -5.40 14.81 -4.48
CA MET A 1 -5.04 13.44 -4.88
C MET A 1 -6.24 12.54 -4.67
N GLU A 2 -6.68 11.80 -5.69
CA GLU A 2 -7.77 10.83 -5.54
C GLU A 2 -7.27 9.62 -4.72
N LYS A 3 -8.09 9.13 -3.78
CA LYS A 3 -7.76 7.99 -2.93
C LYS A 3 -7.71 6.72 -3.78
N VAL A 4 -6.52 6.19 -4.05
CA VAL A 4 -6.37 4.97 -4.84
C VAL A 4 -6.78 3.75 -4.03
N LYS A 5 -7.90 3.13 -4.41
CA LYS A 5 -8.42 1.91 -3.77
C LYS A 5 -7.60 0.70 -4.18
N ARG A 6 -7.20 -0.10 -3.19
CA ARG A 6 -6.53 -1.39 -3.38
C ARG A 6 -7.45 -2.52 -2.98
N TYR A 7 -7.19 -3.71 -3.50
CA TYR A 7 -8.06 -4.86 -3.32
C TYR A 7 -7.27 -6.08 -2.90
N ARG A 8 -7.72 -6.76 -1.84
CA ARG A 8 -7.10 -7.98 -1.30
C ARG A 8 -7.88 -9.20 -1.73
N CYS A 9 -7.18 -10.21 -2.25
CA CYS A 9 -7.75 -11.52 -2.48
C CYS A 9 -8.01 -12.23 -1.13
N LYS A 10 -9.26 -12.61 -0.86
CA LYS A 10 -9.71 -13.27 0.38
C LYS A 10 -9.06 -14.65 0.62
N TYR A 11 -8.45 -15.23 -0.42
CA TYR A 11 -7.91 -16.61 -0.38
C TYR A 11 -6.39 -16.70 -0.24
N CYS A 12 -5.66 -15.69 -0.70
CA CYS A 12 -4.19 -15.71 -0.69
C CYS A 12 -3.56 -14.37 -0.27
N ASN A 13 -4.37 -13.39 0.12
CA ASN A 13 -3.94 -12.07 0.54
C ASN A 13 -3.17 -11.26 -0.52
N TYR A 14 -3.16 -11.71 -1.78
CA TYR A 14 -2.62 -10.92 -2.88
C TYR A 14 -3.31 -9.56 -2.94
N ILE A 15 -2.51 -8.48 -2.99
CA ILE A 15 -3.01 -7.11 -3.10
C ILE A 15 -2.88 -6.63 -4.55
N TYR A 16 -4.03 -6.38 -5.18
CA TYR A 16 -4.10 -5.59 -6.38
C TYR A 16 -4.04 -4.10 -6.03
N SER A 17 -3.16 -3.36 -6.72
CA SER A 17 -3.00 -1.91 -6.56
C SER A 17 -2.98 -1.27 -7.96
N PRO A 18 -3.90 -0.35 -8.27
CA PRO A 18 -3.88 0.41 -9.53
C PRO A 18 -2.52 1.05 -9.80
N LEU A 19 -1.84 1.58 -8.77
CA LEU A 19 -0.48 2.15 -8.88
C LEU A 19 0.60 1.18 -9.38
N ARG A 20 0.32 -0.12 -9.42
CA ARG A 20 1.26 -1.13 -9.93
C ARG A 20 0.74 -1.79 -11.20
N GLY A 21 -0.58 -1.97 -11.31
CA GLY A 21 -1.17 -2.80 -12.36
C GLY A 21 -0.64 -4.24 -12.33
N GLU A 22 -0.79 -4.94 -13.45
CA GLU A 22 -0.13 -6.23 -13.74
C GLU A 22 0.38 -6.25 -15.20
N PRO A 23 1.43 -5.49 -15.55
CA PRO A 23 1.83 -5.29 -16.94
C PRO A 23 2.16 -6.58 -17.69
N HIS A 24 2.75 -7.56 -17.00
CA HIS A 24 3.04 -8.90 -17.56
C HIS A 24 1.79 -9.69 -17.99
N ARG A 25 0.60 -9.24 -17.57
CA ARG A 25 -0.70 -9.85 -17.89
C ARG A 25 -1.58 -8.89 -18.71
N GLY A 26 -0.98 -7.84 -19.28
CA GLY A 26 -1.70 -6.87 -20.11
C GLY A 26 -2.57 -5.89 -19.33
N ILE A 27 -2.35 -5.72 -18.02
CA ILE A 27 -3.04 -4.73 -17.17
C ILE A 27 -2.04 -3.61 -16.83
N PRO A 28 -2.10 -2.45 -17.49
CA PRO A 28 -1.18 -1.35 -17.23
C PRO A 28 -1.21 -0.80 -15.79
N GLU A 29 -0.16 -0.06 -15.42
CA GLU A 29 -0.22 0.81 -14.26
C GLU A 29 -1.34 1.86 -14.44
N GLY A 30 -2.03 2.17 -13.35
CA GLY A 30 -3.16 3.10 -13.32
C GLY A 30 -4.52 2.46 -13.61
N THR A 31 -4.58 1.20 -14.07
CA THR A 31 -5.87 0.49 -14.26
C THR A 31 -6.62 0.37 -12.94
N ALA A 32 -7.86 0.85 -12.87
CA ALA A 32 -8.69 0.66 -11.69
C ALA A 32 -9.15 -0.80 -11.58
N PHE A 33 -9.50 -1.24 -10.37
CA PHE A 33 -9.95 -2.62 -10.17
C PHE A 33 -11.27 -2.91 -10.90
N GLU A 34 -12.12 -1.89 -10.98
CA GLU A 34 -13.38 -1.88 -11.69
C GLU A 34 -13.17 -2.11 -13.19
N ASP A 35 -12.11 -1.51 -13.76
CA ASP A 35 -11.75 -1.56 -15.18
C ASP A 35 -10.99 -2.84 -15.60
N LEU A 36 -10.67 -3.71 -14.65
CA LEU A 36 -10.04 -5.00 -14.97
C LEU A 36 -10.95 -5.82 -15.92
N PRO A 37 -10.40 -6.73 -16.74
CA PRO A 37 -11.20 -7.61 -17.58
C PRO A 37 -12.21 -8.47 -16.81
N ASP A 38 -13.30 -8.88 -17.45
CA ASP A 38 -14.31 -9.76 -16.85
C ASP A 38 -13.77 -11.17 -16.57
N ASP A 39 -12.77 -11.60 -17.33
CA ASP A 39 -12.04 -12.86 -17.16
C ASP A 39 -10.84 -12.72 -16.20
N TYR A 40 -10.73 -11.60 -15.48
CA TYR A 40 -9.65 -11.40 -14.52
C TYR A 40 -9.66 -12.49 -13.45
N VAL A 41 -8.52 -13.17 -13.31
CA VAL A 41 -8.26 -14.19 -12.28
C VAL A 41 -7.06 -13.76 -11.43
N CYS A 42 -7.14 -14.01 -10.12
CA CYS A 42 -6.07 -13.74 -9.17
C CYS A 42 -4.75 -14.38 -9.62
N PRO A 43 -3.66 -13.60 -9.76
CA PRO A 43 -2.38 -14.09 -10.30
C PRO A 43 -1.69 -15.11 -9.40
N VAL A 44 -2.00 -15.11 -8.10
CA VAL A 44 -1.34 -16.00 -7.14
C VAL A 44 -2.13 -17.29 -6.99
N CYS A 45 -3.35 -17.23 -6.44
CA CYS A 45 -4.11 -18.43 -6.15
C CYS A 45 -4.74 -19.08 -7.39
N GLY A 46 -5.16 -18.28 -8.37
CA GLY A 46 -5.74 -18.80 -9.61
C GLY A 46 -4.72 -19.51 -10.49
N ALA A 47 -3.48 -19.02 -10.51
CA ALA A 47 -2.37 -19.69 -11.20
C ALA A 47 -1.85 -20.94 -10.45
N THR A 48 -2.05 -21.03 -9.13
CA THR A 48 -1.56 -22.14 -8.28
C THR A 48 -2.61 -23.22 -8.02
N GLY A 49 -3.70 -23.24 -8.79
CA GLY A 49 -4.66 -24.35 -8.77
C GLY A 49 -5.69 -24.30 -7.65
N LYS A 50 -5.84 -23.18 -6.93
CA LYS A 50 -6.95 -22.98 -5.98
C LYS A 50 -8.30 -22.64 -6.68
N GLY A 51 -8.41 -22.90 -7.98
CA GLY A 51 -9.54 -22.56 -8.84
C GLY A 51 -9.48 -21.13 -9.40
N PRO A 52 -10.33 -20.78 -10.39
CA PRO A 52 -10.39 -19.42 -10.93
C PRO A 52 -10.98 -18.45 -9.90
N VAL A 53 -10.10 -17.83 -9.12
CA VAL A 53 -10.49 -16.77 -8.19
C VAL A 53 -10.64 -15.47 -8.97
N GLY A 54 -11.86 -15.17 -9.41
CA GLY A 54 -12.18 -13.95 -10.15
C GLY A 54 -12.24 -12.69 -9.27
N LYS A 55 -12.70 -11.57 -9.84
CA LYS A 55 -12.93 -10.30 -9.10
C LYS A 55 -13.77 -10.48 -7.82
N TRP A 56 -14.72 -11.41 -7.83
CA TRP A 56 -15.58 -11.75 -6.69
C TRP A 56 -14.81 -12.19 -5.43
N GLY A 57 -13.61 -12.76 -5.61
CA GLY A 57 -12.74 -13.22 -4.54
C GLY A 57 -11.92 -12.11 -3.88
N PHE A 58 -12.08 -10.86 -4.32
CA PHE A 58 -11.38 -9.71 -3.79
C PHE A 58 -12.30 -8.84 -2.93
N GLU A 59 -11.70 -8.10 -2.01
CA GLU A 59 -12.36 -7.09 -1.18
C GLU A 59 -11.52 -5.81 -1.13
N PRO A 60 -12.15 -4.64 -0.94
CA PRO A 60 -11.43 -3.41 -0.68
C PRO A 60 -10.47 -3.60 0.51
N TRP A 61 -9.23 -3.16 0.33
CA TRP A 61 -8.18 -3.26 1.33
C TRP A 61 -7.65 -1.88 1.67
N GLU A 62 -7.81 -1.51 2.94
CA GLU A 62 -7.23 -0.31 3.52
C GLU A 62 -6.24 -0.73 4.62
N PRO A 63 -4.93 -0.58 4.38
CA PRO A 63 -3.92 -0.85 5.41
C PRO A 63 -4.05 0.16 6.56
N THR A 64 -3.99 -0.35 7.79
CA THR A 64 -4.06 0.51 8.98
C THR A 64 -2.68 0.93 9.49
N LYS A 65 -1.63 0.23 9.05
CA LYS A 65 -0.25 0.46 9.48
C LYS A 65 0.71 0.46 8.30
N TYR A 66 1.75 1.26 8.43
CA TYR A 66 2.81 1.41 7.43
C TYR A 66 4.17 1.36 8.11
N VAL A 67 5.11 0.63 7.54
CA VAL A 67 6.47 0.51 8.04
C VAL A 67 7.43 1.29 7.15
N CYS A 68 8.29 2.10 7.75
CA CYS A 68 9.42 2.71 7.07
C CYS A 68 10.43 1.62 6.71
N LYS A 69 10.72 1.44 5.42
CA LYS A 69 11.71 0.46 4.93
C LYS A 69 13.12 0.68 5.46
N ILE A 70 13.44 1.91 5.86
CA ILE A 70 14.81 2.30 6.24
C ILE A 70 15.09 1.98 7.71
N CYS A 71 14.21 2.38 8.62
CA CYS A 71 14.42 2.24 10.06
C CYS A 71 13.40 1.33 10.77
N GLY A 72 12.38 0.83 10.07
CA GLY A 72 11.34 0.00 10.68
C GLY A 72 10.29 0.76 11.50
N TYR A 73 10.30 2.10 11.50
CA TYR A 73 9.27 2.89 12.16
C TYR A 73 7.87 2.52 11.65
N ILE A 74 6.94 2.23 12.55
CA ILE A 74 5.55 1.90 12.21
C ILE A 74 4.67 3.12 12.47
N TYR A 75 4.10 3.65 11.40
CA TYR A 75 2.94 4.54 11.46
C TYR A 75 1.69 3.69 11.65
N ASP A 76 0.89 3.98 12.67
CA ASP A 76 -0.40 3.34 12.92
C ASP A 76 -1.50 4.39 12.82
N LYS A 77 -2.44 4.21 11.89
CA LYS A 77 -3.60 5.08 11.69
C LYS A 77 -4.37 5.28 13.00
N LYS A 78 -4.55 4.24 13.81
CA LYS A 78 -5.29 4.33 15.09
C LYS A 78 -4.57 5.21 16.10
N ARG A 79 -3.24 5.30 16.02
CA ARG A 79 -2.43 6.15 16.90
C ARG A 79 -2.27 7.56 16.36
N GLY A 80 -2.08 7.72 15.04
CA GLY A 80 -1.60 8.96 14.44
C GLY A 80 -0.23 9.37 14.99
N GLU A 81 0.10 10.65 14.88
CA GLU A 81 1.27 11.29 15.51
C GLU A 81 0.89 12.65 16.13
N PRO A 82 0.18 12.67 17.27
CA PRO A 82 -0.38 13.92 17.82
C PRO A 82 0.68 15.00 18.12
N LEU A 83 1.88 14.59 18.55
CA LEU A 83 3.01 15.51 18.81
C LEU A 83 3.51 16.24 17.57
N ARG A 84 3.18 15.73 16.37
CA ARG A 84 3.56 16.29 15.08
C ARG A 84 2.35 16.87 14.32
N GLY A 85 1.22 17.04 15.01
CA GLY A 85 -0.01 17.59 14.43
C GLY A 85 -0.82 16.60 13.58
N ILE A 86 -0.50 15.29 13.62
CA ILE A 86 -1.26 14.25 12.91
C ILE A 86 -2.19 13.57 13.93
N PRO A 87 -3.50 13.82 13.91
CA PRO A 87 -4.41 13.23 14.89
C PRO A 87 -4.56 11.71 14.71
N ALA A 88 -5.03 11.05 15.76
CA ALA A 88 -5.44 9.65 15.67
C ALA A 88 -6.58 9.51 14.64
N GLY A 89 -6.52 8.46 13.82
CA GLY A 89 -7.47 8.18 12.76
C GLY A 89 -7.04 8.66 11.37
N THR A 90 -6.00 9.49 11.25
CA THR A 90 -5.49 9.96 9.95
C THR A 90 -4.94 8.80 9.13
N ALA A 91 -5.50 8.54 7.94
CA ALA A 91 -4.94 7.51 7.06
C ALA A 91 -3.56 7.93 6.54
N PHE A 92 -2.71 6.96 6.23
CA PHE A 92 -1.36 7.26 5.74
C PHE A 92 -1.37 8.02 4.41
N GLU A 93 -2.34 7.72 3.53
CA GLU A 93 -2.57 8.46 2.30
C GLU A 93 -2.87 9.94 2.53
N GLU A 94 -3.55 10.26 3.63
CA GLU A 94 -3.95 11.63 4.02
C GLU A 94 -2.83 12.43 4.67
N LEU A 95 -1.68 11.79 4.96
CA LEU A 95 -0.52 12.51 5.48
C LEU A 95 -0.04 13.56 4.46
N PRO A 96 0.50 14.70 4.92
CA PRO A 96 1.09 15.70 4.05
C PRO A 96 2.14 15.13 3.09
N ASP A 97 2.27 15.67 1.88
CA ASP A 97 3.23 15.18 0.88
C ASP A 97 4.69 15.37 1.32
N ASP A 98 4.94 16.33 2.22
CA ASP A 98 6.22 16.60 2.89
C ASP A 98 6.42 15.77 4.17
N TYR A 99 5.55 14.80 4.47
CA TYR A 99 5.72 13.91 5.60
C TYR A 99 7.04 13.16 5.53
N VAL A 100 7.86 13.33 6.57
CA VAL A 100 9.15 12.67 6.77
C VAL A 100 9.06 11.66 7.92
N CYS A 101 9.77 10.53 7.77
CA CYS A 101 9.86 9.55 8.85
C CYS A 101 10.38 10.21 10.14
N PRO A 102 9.66 10.11 11.27
CA PRO A 102 10.04 10.81 12.51
C PRO A 102 11.29 10.24 13.17
N VAL A 103 11.71 9.03 12.78
CA VAL A 103 12.87 8.36 13.36
C VAL A 103 14.13 8.65 12.54
N CYS A 104 14.07 8.46 11.22
CA CYS A 104 15.27 8.50 10.38
C CYS A 104 15.24 9.56 9.27
N GLY A 105 14.08 10.17 9.00
CA GLY A 105 13.92 11.13 7.90
C GLY A 105 14.54 12.50 8.15
N LEU A 106 15.00 12.76 9.38
CA LEU A 106 15.69 13.98 9.78
C LEU A 106 17.21 13.82 9.91
N ASP A 107 17.75 12.60 9.75
CA ASP A 107 19.18 12.36 9.85
C ASP A 107 19.88 12.62 8.50
N PRO A 108 20.82 13.58 8.42
CA PRO A 108 21.55 13.89 7.19
C PRO A 108 22.38 12.72 6.66
N LYS A 109 22.90 11.84 7.52
CA LYS A 109 23.67 10.67 7.12
C LYS A 109 22.76 9.61 6.51
N ILE A 110 21.56 9.42 7.05
CA ILE A 110 20.61 8.46 6.48
C ILE A 110 20.09 8.99 5.15
N SER A 111 19.70 10.26 5.08
CA SER A 111 19.18 10.86 3.85
C SER A 111 20.21 11.00 2.74
N SER A 112 21.51 11.13 3.04
CA SER A 112 22.54 11.11 1.99
C SER A 112 22.72 9.73 1.35
N HIS A 113 22.45 8.65 2.09
CA HIS A 113 22.57 7.28 1.59
C HIS A 113 21.27 6.77 0.91
N TYR A 114 20.10 7.12 1.44
CA TYR A 114 18.81 6.60 0.98
C TYR A 114 17.93 7.63 0.26
N GLY A 115 18.36 8.88 0.18
CA GLY A 115 17.54 10.01 -0.28
C GLY A 115 16.54 10.50 0.78
N PRO A 116 15.62 11.41 0.43
CA PRO A 116 14.58 11.88 1.34
C PRO A 116 13.71 10.72 1.84
N VAL A 117 13.72 10.47 3.15
CA VAL A 117 12.92 9.39 3.75
C VAL A 117 11.50 9.89 4.07
N GLY A 118 10.74 10.12 3.00
CA GLY A 118 9.34 10.53 3.06
C GLY A 118 8.34 9.40 2.83
N LYS A 119 7.09 9.73 2.47
CA LYS A 119 5.98 8.76 2.25
C LYS A 119 6.35 7.59 1.31
N THR A 120 7.20 7.82 0.32
CA THR A 120 7.63 6.80 -0.66
C THR A 120 8.49 5.68 -0.07
N GLN A 121 9.10 5.91 1.10
CA GLN A 121 9.90 4.92 1.82
C GLN A 121 9.09 4.09 2.81
N PHE A 122 7.77 4.29 2.87
CA PHE A 122 6.86 3.50 3.69
C PHE A 122 6.15 2.45 2.85
N GLU A 123 5.96 1.28 3.46
CA GLU A 123 5.19 0.20 2.86
C GLU A 123 4.07 -0.24 3.80
N PRO A 124 2.88 -0.54 3.28
CA PRO A 124 1.78 -0.96 4.11
C PRO A 124 2.07 -2.34 4.70
N ILE A 125 1.79 -2.49 5.99
CA ILE A 125 1.90 -3.78 6.68
C ILE A 125 0.62 -4.56 6.38
N LEU A 126 0.78 -5.79 5.90
CA LEU A 126 -0.31 -6.75 5.91
C LEU A 126 -0.55 -7.13 7.37
N ASP A 127 -1.59 -6.58 7.98
CA ASP A 127 -2.13 -7.10 9.22
C ASP A 127 -2.57 -8.56 8.92
N VAL A 128 -1.71 -9.52 9.28
CA VAL A 128 -1.98 -10.98 9.23
C VAL A 128 -2.89 -11.41 10.36
#